data_AF-A0A7W5Q5V3-F1
#
_entry.id   AF-A0A7W5Q5V3-F1
#
_cell.length_a   1.000
_cell.length_b   1.000
_cell.length_c   1.000
_cell.angle_alpha   90.00
_cell.angle_beta   90.00
_cell.angle_gamma   90.00
#
_symmetry.space_group_name_H-M   'P 1'
#
loop_
_entity.id
_entity.type
_entity.pdbx_description
1 polymer ?
#
loop_
_entity_poly.entity_id
_entity_poly.type
_entity_poly.pdbx_seq_one_letter_code
_entity_poly.pdbx_strand_id
1 'polypeptide(L)'
;MADASFAAALREAALELLAIHRRAPRVVRYVADLQKWLLSQATLAMHFERKLNPACPPVTASNLAKFLVENRIASHNTAVSHLKEMAHYKLFEPVETSDRRTNAMQATAYTEQLIRQWFDG
;
A
#
# COMPACT_ATOMS: atom_id res chain seq x y z
N MET A 1 -1.97 15.17 -14.70
CA MET A 1 -2.42 13.77 -14.87
C MET A 1 -1.53 12.92 -14.00
N ALA A 2 -2.08 12.28 -12.97
CA ALA A 2 -1.34 11.26 -12.23
C ALA A 2 -1.24 10.04 -13.13
N ASP A 3 -0.02 9.66 -13.45
CA ASP A 3 0.26 8.68 -14.48
C ASP A 3 -0.06 7.27 -13.97
N ALA A 4 -0.85 6.51 -14.73
CA ALA A 4 -1.13 5.10 -14.49
C ALA A 4 0.17 4.26 -14.48
N SER A 5 1.28 4.83 -14.94
CA SER A 5 2.62 4.27 -14.82
C SER A 5 3.06 4.00 -13.38
N PHE A 6 2.61 4.77 -12.38
CA PHE A 6 3.09 4.56 -11.00
C PHE A 6 2.63 3.21 -10.43
N ALA A 7 1.34 2.89 -10.57
CA ALA A 7 0.79 1.61 -10.13
C ALA A 7 1.35 0.44 -10.94
N ALA A 8 1.55 0.63 -12.24
CA ALA A 8 2.16 -0.37 -13.11
C ALA A 8 3.63 -0.65 -12.71
N ALA A 9 4.44 0.38 -12.54
CA ALA A 9 5.84 0.28 -12.13
C ALA A 9 5.98 -0.35 -10.74
N LEU A 10 5.12 0.01 -9.80
CA LEU A 10 5.09 -0.60 -8.48
C LEU A 10 4.75 -2.10 -8.56
N ARG A 11 3.76 -2.47 -9.38
CA ARG A 11 3.40 -3.87 -9.60
C ARG A 11 4.56 -4.64 -10.22
N GLU A 12 5.27 -4.07 -11.21
CA GLU A 12 6.43 -4.70 -11.83
C GLU A 12 7.55 -4.93 -10.81
N ALA A 13 7.92 -3.90 -10.05
CA ALA A 13 8.90 -4.01 -8.97
C ALA A 13 8.49 -5.07 -7.94
N ALA A 14 7.20 -5.14 -7.59
CA ALA A 14 6.67 -6.15 -6.69
C ALA A 14 6.84 -7.57 -7.23
N LEU A 15 6.56 -7.78 -8.52
CA LEU A 15 6.69 -9.09 -9.17
C LEU A 15 8.15 -9.55 -9.24
N GLU A 16 9.08 -8.65 -9.55
CA GLU A 16 10.52 -8.96 -9.55
C GLU A 16 11.02 -9.33 -8.14
N LEU A 17 10.63 -8.56 -7.13
CA LEU A 17 10.98 -8.83 -5.74
C LEU A 17 10.40 -10.17 -5.24
N LEU A 18 9.15 -10.49 -5.61
CA LEU A 18 8.53 -11.79 -5.32
C LEU A 18 9.22 -12.96 -6.05
N ALA A 19 9.72 -12.74 -7.25
CA ALA A 19 10.48 -13.75 -7.99
C ALA A 19 11.81 -14.05 -7.31
N ILE A 20 12.50 -13.03 -6.79
CA ILE A 20 13.71 -13.19 -5.97
C ILE A 20 13.38 -13.92 -4.65
N HIS A 21 12.28 -13.54 -4.01
CA HIS A 21 11.80 -14.14 -2.75
C HIS A 21 11.63 -15.67 -2.83
N ARG A 22 11.10 -16.20 -3.94
CA ARG A 22 10.85 -17.65 -4.08
C ARG A 22 12.11 -18.51 -4.19
N ARG A 23 13.28 -17.93 -4.42
CA ARG A 23 14.51 -18.67 -4.74
C ARG A 23 15.40 -18.98 -3.52
N ALA A 24 15.17 -18.39 -2.34
CA ALA A 24 16.08 -18.56 -1.20
C ALA A 24 15.37 -18.47 0.19
N PRO A 25 15.20 -19.59 0.93
CA PRO A 25 14.47 -19.63 2.20
C PRO A 25 15.17 -19.04 3.43
N ARG A 26 16.49 -18.75 3.40
CA ARG A 26 17.19 -18.06 4.52
C ARG A 26 16.90 -16.54 4.57
N VAL A 27 16.14 -16.05 3.60
CA VAL A 27 15.89 -14.63 3.34
C VAL A 27 14.63 -14.13 4.08
N VAL A 28 13.98 -14.95 4.93
CA VAL A 28 12.68 -14.63 5.57
C VAL A 28 12.62 -13.24 6.23
N ARG A 29 13.67 -12.80 6.94
CA ARG A 29 13.67 -11.45 7.55
C ARG A 29 13.78 -10.34 6.50
N TYR A 30 14.72 -10.48 5.56
CA TYR A 30 14.87 -9.55 4.44
C TYR A 30 13.63 -9.51 3.53
N VAL A 31 12.97 -10.65 3.32
CA VAL A 31 11.70 -10.77 2.60
C VAL A 31 10.57 -10.07 3.34
N ALA A 32 10.47 -10.24 4.66
CA ALA A 32 9.43 -9.58 5.44
C ALA A 32 9.59 -8.05 5.34
N ASP A 33 10.82 -7.55 5.34
CA ASP A 33 11.11 -6.13 5.15
C ASP A 33 10.73 -5.66 3.72
N LEU A 34 11.04 -6.45 2.68
CA LEU A 34 10.65 -6.16 1.30
C LEU A 34 9.13 -6.23 1.09
N GLN A 35 8.46 -7.24 1.65
CA GLN A 35 7.01 -7.37 1.57
C GLN A 35 6.34 -6.21 2.31
N LYS A 36 6.82 -5.84 3.50
CA LYS A 36 6.34 -4.66 4.23
C LYS A 36 6.53 -3.38 3.43
N TRP A 37 7.67 -3.21 2.76
CA TRP A 37 7.90 -2.08 1.87
C TRP A 37 6.87 -2.05 0.73
N LEU A 38 6.65 -3.17 0.04
CA LEU A 38 5.65 -3.27 -1.04
C LEU A 38 4.22 -2.99 -0.56
N LEU A 39 3.86 -3.48 0.63
CA LEU A 39 2.57 -3.20 1.25
C LEU A 39 2.38 -1.70 1.51
N SER A 40 3.41 -1.02 2.03
CA SER A 40 3.38 0.43 2.25
C SER A 40 3.29 1.20 0.93
N GLN A 41 4.05 0.81 -0.10
CA GLN A 41 3.97 1.43 -1.42
C GLN A 41 2.59 1.24 -2.06
N ALA A 42 1.99 0.05 -1.97
CA ALA A 42 0.66 -0.21 -2.53
C ALA A 42 -0.43 0.62 -1.84
N THR A 43 -0.33 0.76 -0.51
CA THR A 43 -1.25 1.57 0.28
C THR A 43 -1.15 3.06 -0.11
N LEU A 44 0.08 3.57 -0.29
CA LEU A 44 0.33 4.95 -0.75
C LEU A 44 -0.13 5.18 -2.19
N ALA A 45 0.09 4.22 -3.09
CA ALA A 45 -0.39 4.30 -4.46
C ALA A 45 -1.91 4.49 -4.51
N MET A 46 -2.65 3.62 -3.83
CA MET A 46 -4.12 3.70 -3.77
C MET A 46 -4.59 5.03 -3.14
N HIS A 47 -3.90 5.52 -2.10
CA HIS A 47 -4.19 6.82 -1.50
C HIS A 47 -4.05 7.95 -2.52
N PHE A 48 -2.93 8.02 -3.24
CA PHE A 48 -2.69 9.07 -4.22
C PHE A 48 -3.59 8.96 -5.45
N GLU A 49 -3.87 7.75 -5.94
CA GLU A 49 -4.84 7.52 -7.02
C GLU A 49 -6.22 8.08 -6.65
N ARG A 50 -6.71 7.78 -5.45
CA ARG A 50 -7.98 8.32 -4.94
C ARG A 50 -7.93 9.84 -4.78
N LYS A 51 -6.83 10.38 -4.26
CA LYS A 51 -6.64 11.82 -4.06
C LYS A 51 -6.65 12.60 -5.38
N LEU A 52 -6.10 12.00 -6.44
CA LEU A 52 -5.98 12.60 -7.78
C LEU A 52 -7.23 12.35 -8.62
N ASN A 53 -7.94 11.25 -8.35
CA ASN A 53 -9.19 10.89 -9.00
C ASN A 53 -10.20 10.36 -7.95
N PRO A 54 -11.17 11.17 -7.52
CA PRO A 54 -12.24 10.76 -6.61
C PRO A 54 -13.18 9.68 -7.17
N ALA A 55 -12.97 9.14 -8.37
CA ALA A 55 -13.66 7.94 -8.85
C ALA A 55 -12.92 6.63 -8.48
N CYS A 56 -11.62 6.68 -8.18
CA CYS A 56 -10.84 5.50 -7.79
C CYS A 56 -11.30 4.96 -6.42
N PRO A 57 -11.18 3.66 -6.13
CA PRO A 57 -11.59 3.11 -4.83
C PRO A 57 -10.84 3.75 -3.65
N PRO A 58 -11.48 3.98 -2.49
CA PRO A 58 -10.78 4.44 -1.29
C PRO A 58 -9.85 3.36 -0.74
N VAL A 59 -8.86 3.75 0.07
CA VAL A 59 -8.02 2.80 0.81
C VAL A 59 -8.86 2.18 1.92
N THR A 60 -9.22 0.92 1.75
CA THR A 60 -9.87 0.09 2.77
C THR A 60 -9.08 -1.20 2.91
N ALA A 61 -9.21 -1.89 4.04
CA ALA A 61 -8.56 -3.19 4.23
C ALA A 61 -8.98 -4.17 3.12
N SER A 62 -10.25 -4.15 2.70
CA SER A 62 -10.76 -5.00 1.63
C SER A 62 -10.19 -4.66 0.26
N ASN A 63 -10.14 -3.38 -0.12
CA ASN A 63 -9.60 -2.97 -1.42
C ASN A 63 -8.10 -3.23 -1.51
N LEU A 64 -7.36 -2.94 -0.43
CA LEU A 64 -5.93 -3.22 -0.35
C LEU A 64 -5.67 -4.73 -0.42
N ALA A 65 -6.40 -5.54 0.36
CA ALA A 65 -6.26 -6.99 0.32
C ALA A 65 -6.57 -7.57 -1.06
N LYS A 66 -7.65 -7.10 -1.72
CA LYS A 66 -8.00 -7.51 -3.07
C LYS A 66 -6.84 -7.25 -4.03
N PHE A 67 -6.33 -6.01 -4.06
CA PHE A 67 -5.20 -5.62 -4.92
C PHE A 67 -3.97 -6.52 -4.67
N LEU A 68 -3.58 -6.71 -3.40
CA LEU A 68 -2.38 -7.47 -3.08
C LEU A 68 -2.50 -8.97 -3.38
N VAL A 69 -3.68 -9.55 -3.19
CA VAL A 69 -3.94 -10.96 -3.50
C VAL A 69 -3.95 -11.19 -5.00
N GLU A 70 -4.63 -10.34 -5.78
CA GLU A 70 -4.65 -10.40 -7.25
C GLU A 70 -3.24 -10.29 -7.85
N ASN A 71 -2.36 -9.51 -7.21
CA ASN A 71 -0.97 -9.34 -7.61
C ASN A 71 0.00 -10.35 -6.98
N ARG A 72 -0.47 -11.31 -6.17
CA ARG A 72 0.33 -12.33 -5.45
C ARG A 72 1.40 -11.75 -4.52
N ILE A 73 1.17 -10.55 -3.97
CA ILE A 73 2.11 -9.85 -3.07
C ILE A 73 1.96 -10.33 -1.64
N ALA A 74 0.73 -10.46 -1.15
CA ALA A 74 0.46 -10.81 0.23
C ALA A 74 -0.91 -11.47 0.39
N SER A 75 -1.09 -12.16 1.52
CA SER A 75 -2.40 -12.69 1.90
C SER A 75 -3.34 -11.56 2.34
N HIS A 76 -4.65 -11.85 2.33
CA HIS A 76 -5.65 -10.94 2.88
C HIS A 76 -5.35 -10.54 4.33
N ASN A 77 -4.96 -11.49 5.18
CA ASN A 77 -4.66 -11.23 6.60
C ASN A 77 -3.43 -10.34 6.76
N THR A 78 -2.41 -10.54 5.93
CA THR A 78 -1.22 -9.69 5.91
C THR A 78 -1.58 -8.26 5.55
N ALA A 79 -2.42 -8.05 4.55
CA ALA A 79 -2.90 -6.72 4.14
C ALA A 79 -3.68 -6.01 5.26
N VAL A 80 -4.63 -6.72 5.88
CA VAL A 80 -5.41 -6.19 7.01
C VAL A 80 -4.51 -5.82 8.18
N SER A 81 -3.56 -6.70 8.53
CA SER A 81 -2.62 -6.44 9.61
C SER A 81 -1.73 -5.24 9.32
N HIS A 82 -1.26 -5.09 8.08
CA HIS A 82 -0.42 -3.97 7.69
C HIS A 82 -1.14 -2.64 7.77
N LEU A 83 -2.38 -2.54 7.27
CA LEU A 83 -3.15 -1.30 7.36
C LEU A 83 -3.42 -0.90 8.82
N LYS A 84 -3.67 -1.88 9.70
CA LYS A 84 -3.77 -1.64 11.15
C LYS A 84 -2.46 -1.16 11.76
N GLU A 85 -1.33 -1.72 11.35
CA GLU A 85 0.01 -1.29 11.78
C GLU A 85 0.29 0.17 11.35
N MET A 86 -0.02 0.52 10.10
CA MET A 86 0.10 1.91 9.60
C MET A 86 -0.78 2.88 10.39
N ALA A 87 -2.00 2.47 10.76
CA ALA A 87 -2.88 3.27 11.60
C ALA A 87 -2.33 3.43 13.04
N HIS A 88 -1.81 2.35 13.61
CA HIS A 88 -1.18 2.36 14.93
C HIS A 88 -0.02 3.35 15.01
N TYR A 89 0.82 3.39 13.97
CA TYR A 89 1.93 4.35 13.85
C TYR A 89 1.52 5.74 13.34
N LYS A 90 0.21 6.04 13.25
CA LYS A 90 -0.35 7.33 12.78
C LYS A 90 0.12 7.73 11.38
N LEU A 91 0.45 6.75 10.54
CA LEU A 91 0.78 6.97 9.14
C LEU A 91 -0.48 7.09 8.29
N PHE A 92 -1.52 6.37 8.69
CA PHE A 92 -2.85 6.41 8.08
C PHE A 92 -3.92 6.69 9.13
N GLU A 93 -4.96 7.40 8.74
CA GLU A 93 -6.07 7.80 9.62
C GLU A 93 -7.43 7.56 8.95
N PRO A 94 -8.51 7.35 9.72
CA PRO A 94 -9.84 7.18 9.15
C PRO A 94 -10.31 8.43 8.41
N VAL A 95 -11.01 8.22 7.31
CA VAL A 95 -11.72 9.28 6.59
C VAL A 95 -13.12 9.43 7.18
N GLU A 96 -13.47 10.65 7.59
CA GLU A 96 -14.85 11.01 7.93
C GLU A 96 -15.72 10.86 6.67
N THR A 97 -16.53 9.80 6.62
CA THR A 97 -17.45 9.52 5.51
C THR A 97 -18.88 9.40 6.02
N SER A 98 -19.86 9.67 5.15
CA SER A 98 -21.29 9.48 5.46
C SER A 98 -21.64 8.01 5.73
N ASP A 99 -20.90 7.06 5.16
CA ASP A 99 -21.00 5.64 5.43
C ASP A 99 -19.76 5.10 6.16
N ARG A 100 -19.78 5.23 7.49
CA ARG A 100 -18.75 4.69 8.40
C ARG A 100 -18.47 3.19 8.22
N ARG A 101 -19.35 2.42 7.56
CA ARG A 101 -19.12 0.98 7.30
C ARG A 101 -17.98 0.72 6.34
N THR A 102 -17.62 1.69 5.50
CA THR A 102 -16.51 1.53 4.55
C THR A 102 -15.13 1.52 5.22
N ASN A 103 -15.00 2.05 6.45
CA ASN A 103 -13.72 2.14 7.18
C ASN A 103 -12.56 2.61 6.29
N ALA A 104 -12.83 3.63 5.45
CA ALA A 104 -11.84 4.21 4.58
C ALA A 104 -10.74 4.89 5.38
N MET A 105 -9.51 4.75 4.90
CA MET A 105 -8.30 5.33 5.48
C MET A 105 -7.66 6.28 4.46
N GLN A 106 -6.92 7.26 4.95
CA GLN A 106 -6.08 8.13 4.14
C GLN A 106 -4.69 8.26 4.78
N ALA A 107 -3.66 8.50 3.97
CA ALA A 107 -2.35 8.85 4.51
C ALA A 107 -2.45 10.20 5.23
N THR A 108 -1.78 10.32 6.38
CA THR A 108 -1.68 11.62 7.07
C THR A 108 -0.82 12.59 6.27
N ALA A 109 -0.97 13.89 6.54
CA ALA A 109 -0.13 14.92 5.93
C ALA A 109 1.38 14.66 6.18
N TYR A 110 1.72 14.13 7.36
CA TYR A 110 3.08 13.74 7.70
C TYR A 110 3.61 12.62 6.80
N THR A 111 2.82 11.56 6.57
CA THR A 111 3.19 10.48 5.66
C THR A 111 3.37 10.97 4.22
N GLU A 112 2.50 11.87 3.76
CA GLU A 112 2.65 12.49 2.44
C GLU A 112 3.93 13.32 2.33
N GLN A 113 4.32 14.03 3.39
CA GLN A 113 5.58 14.77 3.41
C GLN A 113 6.79 13.83 3.33
N LEU A 114 6.80 12.76 4.12
CA LEU A 114 7.90 11.78 4.12
C LEU A 114 8.12 11.15 2.75
N ILE A 115 7.03 10.74 2.08
CA ILE A 115 7.17 10.11 0.76
C ILE A 115 7.60 11.12 -0.31
N ARG A 116 7.19 12.39 -0.22
CA ARG A 116 7.68 13.45 -1.11
C ARG A 116 9.19 13.68 -0.92
N GLN A 117 9.64 13.83 0.32
CA GLN A 117 11.07 13.99 0.63
C GLN A 117 11.90 12.81 0.10
N TRP A 118 11.37 11.59 0.18
CA TRP A 118 12.05 10.42 -0.37
C TRP A 118 12.23 10.48 -1.90
N PHE A 119 11.30 11.10 -2.64
CA PHE A 119 11.41 11.28 -4.08
C PHE A 119 12.24 12.49 -4.49
N ASP A 120 12.22 13.55 -3.69
CA ASP A 120 12.90 14.81 -4.01
C ASP A 120 14.41 14.79 -3.75
N GLY A 121 14.90 13.85 -2.92
CA GLY A 121 16.32 13.62 -2.64
C GLY A 121 16.88 14.44 -1.48
#